data_AF-W4FCI4-F1
#
_entry.id   AF-W4FCI4-F1
#
_cell.length_a   1.000
_cell.length_b   1.000
_cell.length_c   1.000
_cell.angle_alpha   90.00
_cell.angle_beta   90.00
_cell.angle_gamma   90.00
#
_symmetry.space_group_name_H-M   'P 1'
#
loop_
_entity.id
_entity.type
_entity.pdbx_description
1 polymer ?
#
loop_
_entity_poly.entity_id
_entity_poly.type
_entity_poly.pdbx_seq_one_letter_code
_entity_poly.pdbx_strand_id
1 'polypeptide(L)'
;MSSLLDPTVDEYTHGVACHFSTLRNPTVLDRLKLGAGKANSSLSVQINTGTINVSSAQRPTTQFAACDVHIRLHGKKDVYLLLGNGVAVPYAFESRLFAVEFMGAVHLVQHIEALKTATPLPSAAFDAMLKEQMKCTMEFAREMWSLAMWSQLYPYSGLVEGLGQAVDLLQRNQLLQLADLLHAVYLQFHSLTAINKVADANHPVYYRASHMTLLVAKVKALQLHTALYLEKS
;
A
#
# COMPACT_ATOMS: atom_id res chain seq x y z
N MET A 1 -31.77 -39.94 2.86
CA MET A 1 -32.43 -38.94 3.73
C MET A 1 -31.35 -38.38 4.65
N SER A 2 -30.54 -37.40 4.24
CA SER A 2 -30.85 -35.98 3.97
C SER A 2 -31.01 -35.13 5.23
N SER A 3 -29.92 -34.44 5.59
CA SER A 3 -29.86 -33.01 5.98
C SER A 3 -28.37 -32.63 5.85
N LEU A 4 -27.83 -32.23 4.69
CA LEU A 4 -28.07 -31.00 3.94
C LEU A 4 -28.15 -29.74 4.82
N LEU A 5 -27.10 -28.91 4.64
CA LEU A 5 -26.98 -27.47 4.90
C LEU A 5 -26.68 -27.04 6.33
N ASP A 6 -25.40 -26.71 6.56
CA ASP A 6 -25.10 -25.33 6.96
C ASP A 6 -23.99 -24.79 6.03
N PRO A 7 -24.17 -23.63 5.40
CA PRO A 7 -23.34 -23.16 4.30
C PRO A 7 -22.07 -22.50 4.85
N THR A 8 -20.97 -22.63 4.10
CA THR A 8 -19.87 -21.65 4.00
C THR A 8 -19.80 -20.62 5.14
N VAL A 9 -19.12 -20.94 6.23
CA VAL A 9 -18.64 -19.91 7.17
C VAL A 9 -17.53 -19.15 6.44
N ASP A 10 -17.97 -18.17 5.66
CA ASP A 10 -17.26 -17.05 5.05
C ASP A 10 -15.76 -17.25 4.84
N GLU A 11 -15.37 -17.85 3.71
CA GLU A 11 -13.96 -17.88 3.25
C GLU A 11 -13.36 -16.48 3.01
N TYR A 12 -14.15 -15.42 3.16
CA TYR A 12 -13.77 -14.01 3.02
C TYR A 12 -14.00 -13.13 4.26
N THR A 13 -14.40 -13.68 5.43
CA THR A 13 -14.58 -12.87 6.65
C THR A 13 -13.30 -12.14 7.08
N HIS A 14 -12.12 -12.63 6.69
CA HIS A 14 -10.83 -12.07 7.08
C HIS A 14 -10.23 -11.01 6.14
N GLY A 15 -10.86 -10.69 5.01
CA GLY A 15 -10.42 -9.61 4.12
C GLY A 15 -9.00 -9.76 3.54
N VAL A 16 -8.58 -8.79 2.73
CA VAL A 16 -7.19 -8.69 2.23
C VAL A 16 -6.39 -7.79 3.15
N ALA A 17 -5.30 -8.32 3.71
CA ALA A 17 -4.48 -7.65 4.70
C ALA A 17 -2.99 -7.84 4.46
N CYS A 18 -2.21 -6.81 4.75
CA CYS A 18 -0.75 -6.88 4.77
C CYS A 18 -0.26 -6.86 6.22
N HIS A 19 0.34 -7.96 6.68
CA HIS A 19 0.87 -8.09 8.03
C HIS A 19 2.40 -7.98 8.03
N PHE A 20 2.93 -7.22 8.99
CA PHE A 20 4.36 -6.93 9.11
C PHE A 20 4.80 -7.10 10.56
N SER A 21 5.80 -7.96 10.77
CA SER A 21 6.51 -8.07 12.04
C SER A 21 7.48 -6.90 12.18
N THR A 22 7.37 -6.15 13.28
CA THR A 22 8.14 -4.93 13.50
C THR A 22 8.67 -4.86 14.93
N LEU A 23 9.69 -4.02 15.12
CA LEU A 23 10.16 -3.62 16.43
C LEU A 23 9.72 -2.18 16.69
N ARG A 24 8.83 -1.99 17.67
CA ARG A 24 8.38 -0.67 18.11
C ARG A 24 9.46 0.00 18.95
N ASN A 25 9.74 1.28 18.69
CA ASN A 25 10.76 2.07 19.39
C ASN A 25 12.16 1.40 19.38
N PRO A 26 12.72 1.11 18.20
CA PRO A 26 14.01 0.43 18.10
C PRO A 26 15.13 1.30 18.70
N THR A 27 15.94 0.71 19.57
CA THR A 27 17.13 1.34 20.14
C THR A 27 18.29 1.33 19.14
N VAL A 28 19.37 2.07 19.45
CA VAL A 28 20.59 2.07 18.61
C VAL A 28 21.20 0.68 18.49
N LEU A 29 21.17 -0.12 19.57
CA LEU A 29 21.68 -1.49 19.56
C LEU A 29 20.84 -2.42 18.66
N ASP A 30 19.52 -2.24 18.67
CA ASP A 30 18.62 -2.99 17.78
C ASP A 30 18.89 -2.70 16.30
N ARG A 31 19.33 -1.48 15.99
CA ARG A 31 19.70 -1.06 14.63
C ARG A 31 21.05 -1.61 14.17
N LEU A 32 21.97 -1.88 15.10
CA LEU A 32 23.34 -2.33 14.82
C LEU A 32 23.49 -3.86 14.64
N LYS A 33 22.42 -4.64 14.78
CA LYS A 33 22.41 -6.11 14.59
C LYS A 33 23.43 -6.88 15.45
N LEU A 34 23.62 -6.50 16.71
CA LEU A 34 24.32 -7.37 17.70
C LEU A 34 23.39 -8.40 18.37
N GLY A 35 22.10 -8.35 18.05
CA GLY A 35 21.14 -9.42 18.27
C GLY A 35 19.97 -9.21 17.31
N ALA A 36 19.34 -10.29 16.84
CA ALA A 36 18.03 -10.18 16.23
C ALA A 36 17.06 -9.71 17.34
N GLY A 37 16.85 -8.40 17.47
CA GLY A 37 15.81 -7.86 18.34
C GLY A 37 14.50 -8.54 17.94
N LYS A 38 13.98 -9.42 18.81
CA LYS A 38 12.77 -10.18 18.52
C LYS A 38 11.65 -9.17 18.25
N ALA A 39 11.00 -9.29 17.10
CA ALA A 39 9.84 -8.46 16.78
C ALA A 39 8.86 -8.52 17.96
N ASN A 40 8.53 -7.36 18.52
CA ASN A 40 7.67 -7.24 19.71
C ASN A 40 6.33 -6.57 19.39
N SER A 41 6.13 -6.20 18.13
CA SER A 41 4.90 -5.62 17.60
C SER A 41 4.59 -6.14 16.20
N SER A 42 3.32 -6.17 15.84
CA SER A 42 2.91 -6.34 14.45
C SER A 42 2.09 -5.14 13.98
N LEU A 43 2.35 -4.72 12.74
CA LEU A 43 1.55 -3.76 12.01
C LEU A 43 0.75 -4.54 10.97
N SER A 44 -0.55 -4.32 10.92
CA SER A 44 -1.39 -4.87 9.85
C SER A 44 -2.18 -3.77 9.17
N VAL A 45 -2.19 -3.77 7.85
CA VAL A 45 -2.98 -2.86 7.02
C VAL A 45 -4.12 -3.67 6.41
N GLN A 46 -5.35 -3.36 6.82
CA GLN A 46 -6.57 -3.98 6.33
C GLN A 46 -7.08 -3.18 5.14
N ILE A 47 -6.95 -3.73 3.92
CA ILE A 47 -7.26 -3.00 2.69
C ILE A 47 -8.78 -2.81 2.53
N ASN A 48 -9.56 -3.80 2.96
CA ASN A 48 -11.03 -3.81 2.93
C ASN A 48 -11.66 -2.76 3.85
N THR A 49 -11.21 -2.66 5.11
CA THR A 49 -11.78 -1.74 6.10
C THR A 49 -11.11 -0.38 6.12
N GLY A 50 -9.94 -0.29 5.50
CA GLY A 50 -9.13 0.92 5.45
C GLY A 50 -8.47 1.29 6.78
N THR A 51 -8.09 0.29 7.57
CA THR A 51 -7.55 0.49 8.92
C THR A 51 -6.15 -0.08 9.11
N ILE A 52 -5.36 0.56 9.96
CA ILE A 52 -4.06 0.08 10.42
C ILE A 52 -4.23 -0.43 11.85
N ASN A 53 -3.94 -1.71 12.09
CA ASN A 53 -3.90 -2.25 13.45
C ASN A 53 -2.45 -2.42 13.91
N VAL A 54 -2.19 -1.98 15.14
CA VAL A 54 -0.92 -2.17 15.84
C VAL A 54 -1.16 -3.14 16.98
N SER A 55 -0.55 -4.31 16.90
CA SER A 55 -0.59 -5.31 17.98
C SER A 55 0.77 -5.40 18.67
N SER A 56 0.80 -5.72 19.95
CA SER A 56 2.04 -5.99 20.68
C SER A 56 1.74 -6.98 21.80
N ALA A 57 2.68 -7.86 22.12
CA ALA A 57 2.48 -8.87 23.17
C ALA A 57 2.13 -8.26 24.55
N GLN A 58 2.49 -6.99 24.77
CA GLN A 58 2.33 -6.31 26.06
C GLN A 58 1.17 -5.31 26.10
N ARG A 59 0.46 -5.07 24.98
CA ARG A 59 -0.58 -4.05 24.89
C ARG A 59 -1.77 -4.52 24.06
N PRO A 60 -3.00 -4.08 24.40
CA PRO A 60 -4.16 -4.36 23.56
C PRO A 60 -3.94 -3.80 22.15
N THR A 61 -4.48 -4.50 21.16
CA THR A 61 -4.42 -4.07 19.76
C THR A 61 -5.10 -2.71 19.62
N THR A 62 -4.37 -1.74 19.06
CA THR A 62 -4.92 -0.42 18.74
C THR A 62 -5.19 -0.34 17.25
N GLN A 63 -6.38 0.14 16.89
CA GLN A 63 -6.82 0.33 15.51
C GLN A 63 -6.86 1.82 15.19
N PHE A 64 -6.35 2.18 14.01
CA PHE A 64 -6.37 3.54 13.47
C PHE A 64 -7.01 3.51 12.08
N ALA A 65 -7.81 4.52 11.75
CA ALA A 65 -8.18 4.75 10.35
C ALA A 65 -6.93 5.19 9.58
N ALA A 66 -6.67 4.60 8.41
CA ALA A 66 -5.43 4.89 7.68
C ALA A 66 -5.35 6.36 7.22
N CYS A 67 -6.49 7.01 6.99
CA CYS A 67 -6.58 8.44 6.66
C CYS A 67 -6.10 9.37 7.79
N ASP A 68 -6.16 8.93 9.05
CA ASP A 68 -5.73 9.72 10.21
C ASP A 68 -4.24 9.53 10.55
N VAL A 69 -3.55 8.64 9.83
CA VAL A 69 -2.16 8.28 10.10
C VAL A 69 -1.26 8.84 9.00
N HIS A 70 -0.28 9.64 9.39
CA HIS A 70 0.77 10.05 8.47
C HIS A 70 1.95 9.10 8.63
N ILE A 71 2.52 8.65 7.52
CA ILE A 71 3.65 7.72 7.51
C ILE A 71 4.86 8.34 6.85
N ARG A 72 6.05 8.06 7.39
CA ARG A 72 7.31 8.52 6.79
C ARG A 72 8.39 7.47 6.91
N LEU A 73 9.06 7.16 5.79
CA LEU A 73 10.27 6.35 5.81
C LEU A 73 11.41 7.14 6.45
N HIS A 74 12.13 6.51 7.37
CA HIS A 74 13.31 7.08 8.01
C HIS A 74 14.46 6.08 7.93
N GLY A 75 15.50 6.44 7.18
CA GLY A 75 16.64 5.56 6.95
C GLY A 75 16.28 4.36 6.06
N LYS A 76 16.86 3.19 6.37
CA LYS A 76 16.80 2.03 5.47
C LYS A 76 15.51 1.21 5.59
N LYS A 77 15.02 1.00 6.82
CA LYS A 77 13.92 0.06 7.12
C LYS A 77 12.98 0.52 8.24
N ASP A 78 13.12 1.75 8.71
CA ASP A 78 12.28 2.27 9.79
C ASP A 78 11.18 3.13 9.19
N VAL A 79 9.95 2.96 9.66
CA VAL A 79 8.80 3.81 9.30
C VAL A 79 8.28 4.45 10.57
N TYR A 80 8.03 5.75 10.50
CA TYR A 80 7.43 6.53 11.56
C TYR A 80 5.94 6.63 11.29
N LEU A 81 5.12 6.23 12.26
CA LEU A 81 3.68 6.49 12.26
C LEU A 81 3.45 7.75 13.09
N LEU A 82 3.03 8.83 12.44
CA LEU A 82 2.60 10.06 13.08
C LEU A 82 1.08 10.02 13.23
N LEU A 83 0.64 9.97 14.48
CA LEU A 83 -0.78 9.96 14.84
C LEU A 83 -1.27 11.39 15.01
N GLY A 84 -2.59 11.62 14.87
CA GLY A 84 -3.20 12.97 14.96
C GLY A 84 -2.93 13.74 16.26
N ASN A 85 -2.45 13.08 17.31
CA ASN A 85 -2.00 13.72 18.55
C ASN A 85 -0.55 14.27 18.49
N GLY A 86 0.08 14.26 17.31
CA GLY A 86 1.46 14.73 17.09
C GLY A 86 2.54 13.76 17.55
N VAL A 87 2.19 12.58 18.05
CA VAL A 87 3.16 11.57 18.48
C VAL A 87 3.66 10.79 17.28
N ALA A 88 4.97 10.86 17.04
CA ALA A 88 5.65 10.06 16.03
C ALA A 88 6.24 8.79 16.68
N VAL A 89 5.75 7.62 16.27
CA VAL A 89 6.20 6.33 16.80
C VAL A 89 7.02 5.59 15.73
N PRO A 90 8.32 5.35 15.95
CA PRO A 90 9.15 4.60 15.01
C PRO A 90 8.93 3.08 15.12
N TYR A 91 8.87 2.44 13.96
CA TYR A 91 8.81 0.99 13.81
C TYR A 91 9.92 0.53 12.85
N ALA A 92 10.80 -0.35 13.32
CA ALA A 92 11.80 -0.99 12.47
C ALA A 92 11.22 -2.26 11.86
N PHE A 93 11.30 -2.37 10.52
CA PHE A 93 10.90 -3.55 9.78
C PHE A 93 12.06 -4.55 9.67
N GLU A 94 11.75 -5.79 9.30
CA GLU A 94 12.76 -6.81 9.02
C GLU A 94 13.66 -6.39 7.84
N SER A 95 13.04 -5.87 6.78
CA SER A 95 13.70 -5.47 5.53
C SER A 95 13.14 -4.14 5.00
N ARG A 96 13.91 -3.49 4.11
CA ARG A 96 13.43 -2.29 3.38
C ARG A 96 12.22 -2.62 2.50
N LEU A 97 12.21 -3.82 1.89
CA LEU A 97 11.11 -4.29 1.07
C LEU A 97 9.78 -4.26 1.84
N PHE A 98 9.76 -4.76 3.08
CA PHE A 98 8.57 -4.75 3.92
C PHE A 98 8.16 -3.35 4.39
N ALA A 99 9.13 -2.47 4.65
CA ALA A 99 8.82 -1.07 4.95
C ALA A 99 8.14 -0.37 3.75
N VAL A 100 8.65 -0.57 2.54
CA VAL A 100 8.09 -0.01 1.31
C VAL A 100 6.72 -0.61 1.00
N GLU A 101 6.52 -1.92 1.19
CA GLU A 101 5.20 -2.55 1.11
C GLU A 101 4.19 -1.93 2.05
N PHE A 102 4.56 -1.79 3.32
CA PHE A 102 3.69 -1.21 4.33
C PHE A 102 3.26 0.20 3.93
N MET A 103 4.22 1.04 3.52
CA MET A 103 3.91 2.38 3.04
C MET A 103 3.01 2.37 1.81
N GLY A 104 3.29 1.49 0.84
CA GLY A 104 2.46 1.30 -0.33
C GLY A 104 1.02 0.94 0.03
N ALA A 105 0.83 0.00 0.96
CA ALA A 105 -0.49 -0.44 1.43
C ALA A 105 -1.25 0.68 2.13
N VAL A 106 -0.60 1.42 3.04
CA VAL A 106 -1.21 2.58 3.72
C VAL A 106 -1.63 3.65 2.72
N HIS A 107 -0.75 4.05 1.80
CA HIS A 107 -1.08 5.05 0.77
C HIS A 107 -2.23 4.58 -0.13
N LEU A 108 -2.28 3.30 -0.51
CA LEU A 108 -3.39 2.75 -1.30
C LEU A 108 -4.71 2.90 -0.56
N VAL A 109 -4.75 2.50 0.71
CA VAL A 109 -5.96 2.60 1.52
C VAL A 109 -6.40 4.06 1.68
N GLN A 110 -5.47 4.97 1.96
CA GLN A 110 -5.76 6.41 2.03
C GLN A 110 -6.36 6.94 0.72
N HIS A 111 -5.85 6.48 -0.42
CA HIS A 111 -6.38 6.85 -1.73
C HIS A 111 -7.80 6.30 -1.94
N ILE A 112 -8.03 5.02 -1.64
CA ILE A 112 -9.36 4.40 -1.73
C ILE A 112 -10.37 5.15 -0.86
N GLU A 113 -9.98 5.52 0.36
CA GLU A 113 -10.86 6.27 1.26
C GLU A 113 -11.16 7.66 0.71
N ALA A 114 -10.15 8.37 0.20
CA ALA A 114 -10.33 9.69 -0.43
C ALA A 114 -11.25 9.62 -1.66
N LEU A 115 -11.19 8.53 -2.43
CA LEU A 115 -12.04 8.34 -3.61
C LEU A 115 -13.54 8.18 -3.27
N LYS A 116 -13.87 7.68 -2.07
CA LYS A 116 -15.28 7.53 -1.65
C LYS A 116 -16.01 8.87 -1.52
N THR A 117 -15.27 9.94 -1.25
CA THR A 117 -15.80 11.31 -1.05
C THR A 117 -15.23 12.31 -2.05
N ALA A 118 -14.49 11.84 -3.06
CA ALA A 118 -13.83 12.69 -4.02
C ALA A 118 -14.84 13.48 -4.85
N THR A 119 -14.60 14.79 -4.95
CA THR A 119 -15.32 15.68 -5.86
C THR A 119 -14.31 16.29 -6.83
N PRO A 120 -14.49 16.12 -8.15
CA PRO A 120 -13.51 16.60 -9.11
C PRO A 120 -13.48 18.13 -9.12
N LEU A 121 -12.28 18.66 -8.90
CA LEU A 121 -11.93 20.08 -8.98
C LEU A 121 -11.97 20.60 -10.44
N PRO A 122 -11.88 21.92 -10.68
CA PRO A 122 -11.83 22.46 -12.04
C PRO A 122 -10.65 21.95 -12.89
N SER A 123 -9.57 21.52 -12.25
CA SER A 123 -8.44 20.88 -12.91
C SER A 123 -7.80 19.83 -12.01
N ALA A 124 -7.51 18.67 -12.60
CA ALA A 124 -6.79 17.58 -11.93
C ALA A 124 -5.36 18.00 -11.50
N ALA A 125 -4.76 18.98 -12.17
CA ALA A 125 -3.44 19.50 -11.80
C ALA A 125 -3.43 20.26 -10.45
N PHE A 126 -4.59 20.63 -9.95
CA PHE A 126 -4.77 21.25 -8.63
C PHE A 126 -5.19 20.24 -7.54
N ASP A 127 -5.50 19.00 -7.91
CA ASP A 127 -5.85 17.96 -6.95
C ASP A 127 -4.60 17.45 -6.21
N ALA A 128 -4.47 17.86 -4.95
CA ALA A 128 -3.35 17.47 -4.12
C ALA A 128 -3.31 15.97 -3.84
N MET A 129 -4.48 15.32 -3.66
CA MET A 129 -4.56 13.88 -3.38
C MET A 129 -4.15 13.07 -4.61
N LEU A 130 -4.64 13.43 -5.80
CA LEU A 130 -4.24 12.77 -7.05
C LEU A 130 -2.73 12.89 -7.27
N LYS A 131 -2.17 14.10 -7.08
CA LYS A 131 -0.73 14.35 -7.26
C LYS A 131 0.11 13.57 -6.27
N GLU A 132 -0.29 13.55 -5.00
CA GLU A 132 0.43 12.82 -3.98
C GLU A 132 0.38 11.32 -4.26
N GLN A 133 -0.79 10.76 -4.59
CA GLN A 133 -0.92 9.33 -4.86
C GLN A 133 -0.19 8.89 -6.15
N MET A 134 -0.11 9.77 -7.15
CA MET A 134 0.71 9.53 -8.33
C MET A 134 2.20 9.44 -7.97
N LYS A 135 2.71 10.38 -7.17
CA LYS A 135 4.10 10.37 -6.68
C LYS A 135 4.38 9.13 -5.84
N CYS A 136 3.51 8.84 -4.86
CA CYS A 136 3.62 7.66 -4.00
C CYS A 136 3.62 6.35 -4.80
N THR A 137 2.85 6.26 -5.89
CA THR A 137 2.82 5.09 -6.76
C THR A 137 4.10 4.96 -7.59
N MET A 138 4.60 6.06 -8.15
CA MET A 138 5.89 6.08 -8.86
C MET A 138 7.06 5.72 -7.93
N GLU A 139 7.09 6.27 -6.70
CA GLU A 139 8.13 5.97 -5.71
C GLU A 139 8.07 4.50 -5.28
N PHE A 140 6.88 3.96 -5.05
CA PHE A 140 6.69 2.54 -4.78
C PHE A 140 7.27 1.67 -5.91
N ALA A 141 6.94 1.97 -7.16
CA ALA A 141 7.47 1.24 -8.31
C ALA A 141 8.99 1.35 -8.44
N ARG A 142 9.56 2.54 -8.17
CA ARG A 142 11.01 2.79 -8.18
C ARG A 142 11.74 1.99 -7.10
N GLU A 143 11.19 1.90 -5.89
CA GLU A 143 11.79 1.09 -4.83
C GLU A 143 11.69 -0.41 -5.17
N MET A 144 10.54 -0.87 -5.63
CA MET A 144 10.32 -2.26 -6.04
C MET A 144 11.18 -2.67 -7.26
N TRP A 145 11.50 -1.73 -8.15
CA TRP A 145 12.44 -1.91 -9.26
C TRP A 145 13.75 -2.57 -8.81
N SER A 146 14.27 -2.12 -7.66
CA SER A 146 15.52 -2.63 -7.08
C SER A 146 15.25 -3.74 -6.08
N LEU A 147 14.31 -3.54 -5.15
CA LEU A 147 14.12 -4.42 -3.99
C LEU A 147 13.42 -5.74 -4.31
N ALA A 148 12.48 -5.73 -5.25
CA ALA A 148 11.78 -6.91 -5.73
C ALA A 148 12.41 -7.49 -7.01
N MET A 149 13.61 -7.02 -7.37
CA MET A 149 14.38 -7.45 -8.55
C MET A 149 13.63 -7.28 -9.88
N TRP A 150 12.64 -6.37 -9.97
CA TRP A 150 11.92 -6.12 -11.22
C TRP A 150 12.85 -5.64 -12.33
N SER A 151 13.94 -4.96 -11.98
CA SER A 151 15.03 -4.59 -12.90
C SER A 151 15.67 -5.76 -13.66
N GLN A 152 15.56 -6.99 -13.15
CA GLN A 152 16.11 -8.19 -13.77
C GLN A 152 15.14 -8.87 -14.73
N LEU A 153 13.91 -8.36 -14.84
CA LEU A 153 12.80 -9.02 -15.51
C LEU A 153 12.27 -8.10 -16.62
N TYR A 154 12.38 -8.56 -17.87
CA TYR A 154 11.97 -7.82 -19.06
C TYR A 154 10.56 -7.20 -18.99
N PRO A 155 9.52 -7.87 -18.45
CA PRO A 155 8.17 -7.30 -18.41
C PRO A 155 8.07 -5.97 -17.66
N TYR A 156 9.05 -5.61 -16.82
CA TYR A 156 9.01 -4.36 -16.06
C TYR A 156 9.81 -3.23 -16.71
N SER A 157 10.58 -3.50 -17.78
CA SER A 157 11.30 -2.46 -18.50
C SER A 157 10.31 -1.40 -19.01
N GLY A 158 10.51 -0.13 -18.66
CA GLY A 158 9.58 0.93 -18.99
C GLY A 158 8.55 1.28 -17.91
N LEU A 159 8.37 0.47 -16.85
CA LEU A 159 7.35 0.74 -15.82
C LEU A 159 7.65 2.03 -15.06
N VAL A 160 8.89 2.21 -14.61
CA VAL A 160 9.29 3.40 -13.86
C VAL A 160 9.29 4.64 -14.77
N GLU A 161 9.76 4.51 -16.02
CA GLU A 161 9.68 5.60 -17.00
C GLU A 161 8.22 5.98 -17.31
N GLY A 162 7.35 4.99 -17.52
CA GLY A 162 5.93 5.20 -17.81
C GLY A 162 5.20 5.89 -16.66
N LEU A 163 5.41 5.46 -15.41
CA LEU A 163 4.84 6.15 -14.25
C LEU A 163 5.43 7.56 -14.06
N GLY A 164 6.71 7.76 -14.38
CA GLY A 164 7.33 9.09 -14.43
C GLY A 164 6.64 10.01 -15.45
N GLN A 165 6.41 9.51 -16.65
CA GLN A 165 5.67 10.24 -17.69
C GLN A 165 4.23 10.53 -17.26
N ALA A 166 3.56 9.61 -16.55
CA ALA A 166 2.22 9.86 -16.00
C ALA A 166 2.20 11.05 -15.02
N VAL A 167 3.22 11.20 -14.17
CA VAL A 167 3.37 12.38 -13.29
C VAL A 167 3.47 13.67 -14.11
N ASP A 168 4.27 13.67 -15.18
CA ASP A 168 4.45 14.83 -16.04
C ASP A 168 3.17 15.21 -16.80
N LEU A 169 2.44 14.22 -17.32
CA LEU A 169 1.16 14.41 -18.00
C LEU A 169 0.10 15.01 -17.07
N LEU A 170 0.06 14.57 -15.80
CA LEU A 170 -0.82 15.14 -14.78
C LEU A 170 -0.48 16.62 -14.53
N GLN A 171 0.80 16.96 -14.41
CA GLN A 171 1.23 18.35 -14.20
C GLN A 171 0.86 19.27 -15.37
N ARG A 172 0.90 18.74 -16.59
CA ARG A 172 0.50 19.43 -17.82
C ARG A 172 -1.01 19.38 -18.09
N ASN A 173 -1.79 18.77 -17.19
CA ASN A 173 -3.23 18.55 -17.32
C ASN A 173 -3.64 17.81 -18.61
N GLN A 174 -2.80 16.89 -19.10
CA GLN A 174 -3.03 16.09 -20.31
C GLN A 174 -3.74 14.76 -19.96
N LEU A 175 -5.01 14.86 -19.57
CA LEU A 175 -5.73 13.75 -18.90
C LEU A 175 -6.04 12.54 -19.77
N LEU A 176 -6.29 12.73 -21.07
CA LEU A 176 -6.53 11.60 -21.99
C LEU A 176 -5.27 10.73 -22.12
N GLN A 177 -4.13 11.35 -22.40
CA GLN A 177 -2.84 10.66 -22.51
C GLN A 177 -2.44 10.00 -21.18
N LEU A 178 -2.73 10.67 -20.06
CA LEU A 178 -2.54 10.10 -18.73
C LEU A 178 -3.38 8.83 -18.53
N ALA A 179 -4.67 8.89 -18.87
CA ALA A 179 -5.57 7.76 -18.72
C ALA A 179 -5.14 6.56 -19.59
N ASP A 180 -4.76 6.82 -20.84
CA ASP A 180 -4.24 5.79 -21.76
C ASP A 180 -2.98 5.12 -21.20
N LEU A 181 -2.05 5.91 -20.67
CA LEU A 181 -0.81 5.41 -20.10
C LEU A 181 -1.05 4.55 -18.85
N LEU A 182 -1.91 5.02 -17.92
CA LEU A 182 -2.31 4.24 -16.75
C LEU A 182 -3.03 2.95 -17.16
N HIS A 183 -3.82 2.99 -18.24
CA HIS A 183 -4.49 1.82 -18.80
C HIS A 183 -3.53 0.80 -19.39
N ALA A 184 -2.53 1.24 -20.16
CA ALA A 184 -1.47 0.38 -20.67
C ALA A 184 -0.73 -0.32 -19.52
N VAL A 185 -0.33 0.41 -18.48
CA VAL A 185 0.32 -0.15 -17.28
C VAL A 185 -0.58 -1.18 -16.61
N TYR A 186 -1.86 -0.88 -16.40
CA TYR A 186 -2.80 -1.82 -15.80
C TYR A 186 -2.90 -3.12 -16.64
N LEU A 187 -3.12 -3.00 -17.95
CA LEU A 187 -3.26 -4.16 -18.83
C LEU A 187 -2.02 -5.05 -18.84
N GLN A 188 -0.83 -4.46 -18.81
CA GLN A 188 0.43 -5.19 -18.79
C GLN A 188 0.62 -6.06 -17.53
N PHE A 189 0.16 -5.59 -16.37
CA PHE A 189 0.50 -6.21 -15.08
C PHE A 189 -0.67 -6.86 -14.34
N HIS A 190 -1.93 -6.59 -14.69
CA HIS A 190 -3.09 -7.13 -13.96
C HIS A 190 -3.14 -8.68 -13.91
N SER A 191 -2.65 -9.35 -14.96
CA SER A 191 -2.57 -10.81 -15.01
C SER A 191 -1.49 -11.41 -14.12
N LEU A 192 -0.55 -10.59 -13.64
CA LEU A 192 0.53 -10.99 -12.73
C LEU A 192 0.15 -10.78 -11.25
N THR A 193 -1.11 -10.42 -10.98
CA THR A 193 -1.61 -10.25 -9.62
C THR A 193 -1.81 -11.61 -8.94
N ALA A 194 -1.47 -11.65 -7.66
CA ALA A 194 -1.63 -12.83 -6.83
C ALA A 194 -2.05 -12.41 -5.42
N ILE A 195 -3.00 -13.14 -4.85
CA ILE A 195 -3.42 -13.03 -3.46
C ILE A 195 -3.22 -14.39 -2.84
N ASN A 196 -2.30 -14.47 -1.88
CA ASN A 196 -1.91 -15.73 -1.25
C ASN A 196 -2.58 -15.84 0.11
N LYS A 197 -3.16 -17.00 0.40
CA LYS A 197 -3.61 -17.36 1.74
C LYS A 197 -2.37 -17.68 2.59
N VAL A 198 -2.17 -16.94 3.67
CA VAL A 198 -1.02 -17.08 4.56
C VAL A 198 -1.51 -17.57 5.92
N ALA A 199 -0.91 -18.65 6.41
CA ALA A 199 -1.02 -19.12 7.78
C ALA A 199 0.35 -18.95 8.44
N ASP A 200 0.42 -18.07 9.45
CA ASP A 200 1.63 -17.83 10.24
C ASP A 200 1.34 -18.20 11.70
N ALA A 201 2.34 -18.65 12.46
CA ALA A 201 2.19 -18.98 13.87
C ALA A 201 1.73 -17.80 14.73
N ASN A 202 1.97 -16.57 14.25
CA ASN A 202 1.70 -15.34 15.00
C ASN A 202 0.38 -14.65 14.62
N HIS A 203 -0.32 -15.12 13.59
CA HIS A 203 -1.49 -14.44 13.05
C HIS A 203 -2.58 -15.44 12.63
N PRO A 204 -3.87 -15.12 12.83
CA PRO A 204 -4.95 -15.89 12.21
C PRO A 204 -4.79 -15.85 10.69
N VAL A 205 -5.31 -16.87 10.00
CA VAL A 205 -5.20 -16.99 8.54
C VAL A 205 -5.66 -15.70 7.85
N TYR A 206 -4.82 -15.14 6.98
CA TYR A 206 -5.09 -13.90 6.27
C TYR A 206 -4.70 -14.00 4.79
N TYR A 207 -5.25 -13.11 3.96
CA TYR A 207 -4.92 -13.03 2.54
C TYR A 207 -3.93 -11.89 2.27
N ARG A 208 -2.73 -12.24 1.80
CA ARG A 208 -1.67 -11.29 1.47
C ARG A 208 -1.64 -11.00 -0.02
N ALA A 209 -1.84 -9.74 -0.38
CA ALA A 209 -1.59 -9.25 -1.73
C ALA A 209 -0.08 -9.26 -2.04
N SER A 210 0.32 -9.73 -3.23
CA SER A 210 1.70 -9.57 -3.71
C SER A 210 2.03 -8.09 -3.94
N HIS A 211 3.33 -7.75 -3.98
CA HIS A 211 3.78 -6.40 -4.36
C HIS A 211 3.20 -5.95 -5.71
N MET A 212 2.99 -6.88 -6.64
CA MET A 212 2.39 -6.62 -7.94
C MET A 212 0.89 -6.32 -7.83
N THR A 213 0.16 -7.09 -7.03
CA THR A 213 -1.24 -6.79 -6.72
C THR A 213 -1.39 -5.40 -6.10
N LEU A 214 -0.46 -5.02 -5.21
CA LEU A 214 -0.46 -3.70 -4.61
C LEU A 214 -0.20 -2.58 -5.65
N LEU A 215 0.75 -2.77 -6.57
CA LEU A 215 1.00 -1.85 -7.68
C LEU A 215 -0.24 -1.69 -8.57
N VAL A 216 -0.81 -2.81 -9.02
CA VAL A 216 -1.97 -2.81 -9.92
C VAL A 216 -3.17 -2.15 -9.26
N ALA A 217 -3.40 -2.41 -7.97
CA ALA A 217 -4.46 -1.74 -7.21
C ALA A 217 -4.24 -0.22 -7.12
N LYS A 218 -3.00 0.24 -6.91
CA LYS A 218 -2.66 1.67 -6.95
C LYS A 218 -2.91 2.29 -8.32
N VAL A 219 -2.46 1.64 -9.38
CA VAL A 219 -2.70 2.11 -10.76
C VAL A 219 -4.20 2.17 -11.05
N LYS A 220 -4.98 1.16 -10.61
CA LYS A 220 -6.44 1.16 -10.77
C LYS A 220 -7.11 2.30 -10.01
N ALA A 221 -6.67 2.59 -8.78
CA ALA A 221 -7.17 3.74 -8.02
C ALA A 221 -6.84 5.07 -8.72
N LEU A 222 -5.65 5.22 -9.33
CA LEU A 222 -5.30 6.39 -10.14
C LEU A 222 -6.14 6.53 -11.40
N GLN A 223 -6.47 5.42 -12.07
CA GLN A 223 -7.39 5.44 -13.22
C GLN A 223 -8.77 5.93 -12.82
N LEU A 224 -9.33 5.41 -11.71
CA LEU A 224 -10.62 5.83 -11.19
C LEU A 224 -10.60 7.32 -10.82
N HIS A 225 -9.54 7.77 -10.16
CA HIS A 225 -9.39 9.18 -9.80
C HIS A 225 -9.34 10.08 -11.05
N THR A 226 -8.57 9.67 -12.06
CA THR A 226 -8.44 10.43 -13.32
C THR A 226 -9.77 10.46 -14.10
N ALA A 227 -10.55 9.38 -14.07
CA ALA A 227 -11.84 9.30 -14.74
C ALA A 227 -12.85 10.34 -14.23
N LEU A 228 -12.81 10.69 -12.93
CA LEU A 228 -13.67 11.74 -12.36
C LEU A 228 -13.52 13.10 -13.08
N TYR A 229 -12.36 13.36 -13.66
CA TYR A 229 -12.08 14.59 -14.40
C TYR A 229 -12.43 14.49 -15.89
N LEU A 230 -12.35 13.29 -16.47
CA LEU A 230 -12.71 13.05 -17.87
C LEU A 230 -14.23 13.09 -18.10
N GLU A 231 -15.03 12.63 -17.14
CA GLU A 231 -16.50 12.67 -17.23
C GLU A 231 -17.08 14.10 -17.20
N LYS A 232 -16.29 15.09 -16.76
CA LYS A 232 -16.65 16.51 -16.72
C LYS A 232 -16.10 17.34 -17.89
N SER A 233 -15.25 16.75 -18.74
CA SER A 233 -14.59 17.41 -19.87
C SER A 233 -15.46 17.34 -21.12
#